data_AF-A0A1M5JBB5-F1
#
_entry.id   AF-A0A1M5JBB5-F1
#
_cell.length_a   1.000
_cell.length_b   1.000
_cell.length_c   1.000
_cell.angle_alpha   90.00
_cell.angle_beta   90.00
_cell.angle_gamma   90.00
#
_symmetry.space_group_name_H-M   'P 1'
#
loop_
_entity.id
_entity.type
_entity.pdbx_description
1 polymer ?
#
loop_
_entity_poly.entity_id
_entity_poly.type
_entity_poly.pdbx_seq_one_letter_code
_entity_poly.pdbx_strand_id
1 'polypeptide(L)'
;MTTTRLGADSLWRVRAVRHHAYATALVLGVCLVVALLSLLAFTDARAEVRPLTARAMGEVVRSGSDSVDVTWRSPDGEERTVSVRLAIAPPPAGTRAEVAYDPHTPEHAVVPGAEVLASMDRGASGLAFTAVVCLGVLVVGVFRLATRTRLRRRSPRRAVVRRVRVQQGLMARSWLETESEPQRWIPVCFDPALVTMPSPTEVSLLGDPLRDRLVAARVGDALLLPSGPVTAREPRGRRSDFPSRPDDDATARAAGAARFTRQLRVDAALVVPAPLIGLFWAYLDGGGVVVWAAASAVSAAVGLWWASLRGADPS
;
A
#
# COMPACT_ATOMS: atom_id res chain seq x y z
N MET A 1 -46.58 16.87 -2.18
CA MET A 1 -45.40 16.44 -1.40
C MET A 1 -44.91 15.13 -1.97
N THR A 2 -44.05 15.20 -2.98
CA THR A 2 -43.48 14.03 -3.64
C THR A 2 -42.28 13.60 -2.82
N THR A 3 -42.46 12.59 -1.96
CA THR A 3 -41.34 11.87 -1.35
C THR A 3 -40.59 11.17 -2.47
N THR A 4 -39.64 11.86 -3.07
CA THR A 4 -38.60 11.26 -3.90
C THR A 4 -37.98 10.17 -3.03
N ARG A 5 -38.30 8.91 -3.32
CA ARG A 5 -37.57 7.76 -2.77
C ARG A 5 -36.10 8.08 -3.01
N LEU A 6 -35.38 8.37 -1.93
CA LEU A 6 -33.94 8.54 -1.91
C LEU A 6 -33.38 7.26 -2.52
N GLY A 7 -33.12 7.29 -3.82
CA GLY A 7 -32.58 6.17 -4.56
C GLY A 7 -31.38 5.68 -3.77
N ALA A 8 -31.32 4.36 -3.55
CA ALA A 8 -30.15 3.72 -2.99
C ALA A 8 -29.03 3.86 -4.02
N ASP A 9 -28.45 5.06 -4.14
CA ASP A 9 -27.37 5.30 -5.04
C ASP A 9 -26.22 4.43 -4.57
N SER A 10 -25.89 3.42 -5.38
CA SER A 10 -24.82 2.50 -5.08
C SER A 10 -23.57 3.33 -4.79
N LEU A 11 -22.87 3.03 -3.68
CA LEU A 11 -21.59 3.66 -3.37
C LEU A 11 -20.60 3.52 -4.54
N TRP A 12 -20.81 2.51 -5.39
CA TRP A 12 -20.03 2.28 -6.60
C TRP A 12 -20.15 3.39 -7.65
N ARG A 13 -21.22 4.20 -7.64
CA ARG A 13 -21.32 5.37 -8.54
C ARG A 13 -20.38 6.51 -8.12
N VAL A 14 -19.94 6.53 -6.87
CA VAL A 14 -19.05 7.57 -6.36
C VAL A 14 -17.63 7.31 -6.86
N ARG A 15 -17.06 8.27 -7.59
CA ARG A 15 -15.70 8.18 -8.15
C ARG A 15 -14.65 7.83 -7.10
N ALA A 16 -14.71 8.47 -5.93
CA ALA A 16 -13.77 8.22 -4.84
C ALA A 16 -13.81 6.79 -4.30
N VAL A 17 -14.96 6.11 -4.36
CA VAL A 17 -15.09 4.70 -3.96
C VAL A 17 -14.45 3.81 -5.02
N ARG A 18 -14.74 4.04 -6.31
CA ARG A 18 -14.11 3.29 -7.41
C ARG A 18 -12.59 3.46 -7.42
N HIS A 19 -12.09 4.68 -7.31
CA HIS A 19 -10.64 4.97 -7.27
C HIS A 19 -9.96 4.22 -6.12
N HIS A 20 -10.56 4.26 -4.93
CA HIS A 20 -10.02 3.54 -3.77
C HIS A 20 -10.10 2.01 -3.95
N ALA A 21 -11.16 1.50 -4.56
CA ALA A 21 -11.31 0.07 -4.86
C ALA A 21 -10.27 -0.39 -5.89
N TYR A 22 -10.02 0.37 -6.95
CA TYR A 22 -8.96 0.07 -7.92
C TYR A 22 -7.57 0.10 -7.28
N ALA A 23 -7.28 1.11 -6.46
CA ALA A 23 -6.00 1.18 -5.75
C ALA A 23 -5.83 0.04 -4.74
N THR A 24 -6.92 -0.39 -4.09
CA THR A 24 -6.92 -1.57 -3.20
C THR A 24 -6.68 -2.84 -3.99
N ALA A 25 -7.39 -3.05 -5.10
CA ALA A 25 -7.20 -4.20 -5.98
C ALA A 25 -5.77 -4.25 -6.54
N LEU A 26 -5.17 -3.10 -6.86
CA LEU A 26 -3.77 -3.02 -7.30
C LEU A 26 -2.81 -3.50 -6.20
N VAL A 27 -2.95 -3.03 -4.95
CA VAL A 27 -2.09 -3.49 -3.85
C VAL A 27 -2.25 -4.98 -3.62
N LEU A 28 -3.50 -5.48 -3.59
CA LEU A 28 -3.77 -6.91 -3.39
C LEU A 28 -3.21 -7.75 -4.55
N GLY A 29 -3.32 -7.28 -5.79
CA GLY A 29 -2.77 -7.96 -6.96
C GLY A 29 -1.23 -8.01 -6.92
N VAL A 30 -0.57 -6.91 -6.59
CA VAL A 30 0.90 -6.89 -6.43
C VAL A 30 1.33 -7.79 -5.27
N CYS A 31 0.65 -7.72 -4.12
CA CYS A 31 0.95 -8.59 -2.99
C CYS A 31 0.69 -10.06 -3.32
N LEU A 32 -0.33 -10.39 -4.11
CA LEU A 32 -0.59 -11.77 -4.55
C LEU A 32 0.56 -12.28 -5.42
N VAL A 33 1.04 -11.49 -6.39
CA VAL A 33 2.19 -11.89 -7.23
C VAL A 33 3.42 -12.13 -6.38
N VAL A 34 3.76 -11.21 -5.47
CA VAL A 34 4.91 -11.38 -4.57
C VAL A 34 4.72 -12.60 -3.66
N ALA A 35 3.53 -12.80 -3.08
CA ALA A 35 3.23 -13.95 -2.24
C ALA A 35 3.38 -15.28 -3.00
N LEU A 36 2.92 -15.35 -4.26
CA LEU A 36 3.08 -16.56 -5.08
C LEU A 36 4.55 -16.86 -5.37
N LEU A 37 5.34 -15.84 -5.72
CA LEU A 37 6.78 -16.02 -5.93
C LEU A 37 7.50 -16.44 -4.65
N SER A 38 7.16 -15.83 -3.51
CA SER A 38 7.69 -16.20 -2.20
C SER A 38 7.27 -17.60 -1.77
N LEU A 39 6.04 -18.03 -2.09
CA LEU A 39 5.56 -19.38 -1.82
C LEU A 39 6.34 -20.41 -2.61
N LEU A 40 6.56 -20.18 -3.91
CA LEU A 40 7.33 -21.08 -4.77
C LEU A 40 8.77 -21.23 -4.24
N ALA A 41 9.45 -20.11 -3.97
CA ALA A 41 10.79 -20.13 -3.40
C ALA A 41 10.84 -20.85 -2.04
N PHE A 42 9.82 -20.65 -1.20
CA PHE A 42 9.71 -21.34 0.08
C PHE A 42 9.49 -22.85 -0.08
N THR A 43 8.60 -23.27 -0.99
CA THR A 43 8.32 -24.69 -1.20
C THR A 43 9.51 -25.43 -1.78
N ASP A 44 10.24 -24.81 -2.70
CA ASP A 44 11.43 -25.38 -3.32
C ASP A 44 12.54 -25.57 -2.26
N ALA A 45 12.88 -24.50 -1.53
CA ALA A 45 13.87 -24.57 -0.47
C ALA A 45 13.47 -25.53 0.67
N ARG A 46 12.18 -25.59 1.01
CA ARG A 46 11.67 -26.53 2.01
C ARG A 46 11.79 -27.99 1.53
N ALA A 47 11.58 -28.26 0.25
CA ALA A 47 11.74 -29.59 -0.31
C ALA A 47 13.20 -30.08 -0.19
N GLU A 48 14.16 -29.18 -0.39
CA GLU A 48 15.59 -29.46 -0.19
C GLU A 48 15.95 -29.68 1.29
N VAL A 49 15.36 -28.93 2.22
CA VAL A 49 15.70 -29.05 3.65
C VAL A 49 15.01 -30.23 4.34
N ARG A 50 13.81 -30.63 3.87
CA ARG A 50 13.00 -31.69 4.48
C ARG A 50 13.72 -33.04 4.69
N PRO A 51 14.54 -33.58 3.77
CA PRO A 51 15.22 -34.86 3.97
C PRO A 51 16.37 -34.78 4.99
N LEU A 52 16.84 -33.58 5.35
CA LEU A 52 17.97 -33.35 6.24
C LEU A 52 17.61 -33.65 7.70
N THR A 53 17.57 -34.93 8.05
CA THR A 53 17.08 -35.43 9.34
C THR A 53 18.18 -35.77 10.32
N ALA A 54 19.42 -36.00 9.86
CA ALA A 54 20.55 -36.24 10.73
C ALA A 54 21.41 -34.98 10.93
N ARG A 55 22.17 -34.99 12.04
CA ARG A 55 23.05 -33.89 12.47
C ARG A 55 24.40 -34.46 12.90
N ALA A 56 25.48 -33.81 12.49
CA ALA A 56 26.84 -34.13 12.93
C ALA A 56 27.64 -32.84 13.12
N MET A 57 28.71 -32.89 13.92
CA MET A 57 29.66 -31.78 13.98
C MET A 57 30.71 -31.98 12.88
N GLY A 58 30.86 -30.98 12.01
CA GLY A 58 31.87 -30.96 10.97
C GLY A 58 32.87 -29.83 11.15
N GLU A 59 33.92 -29.85 10.33
CA GLU A 59 34.96 -28.83 10.27
C GLU A 59 35.05 -28.28 8.84
N VAL A 60 35.13 -26.96 8.72
CA VAL A 60 35.35 -26.27 7.44
C VAL A 60 36.79 -26.52 7.01
N VAL A 61 37.00 -27.29 5.95
CA VAL A 61 38.34 -27.61 5.45
C VAL A 61 38.80 -26.57 4.43
N ARG A 62 37.86 -26.03 3.65
CA ARG A 62 38.13 -24.98 2.67
C ARG A 62 37.03 -23.93 2.70
N SER A 63 37.44 -22.67 2.58
CA SER A 63 36.53 -21.53 2.43
C SER A 63 36.73 -20.90 1.06
N GLY A 64 35.66 -20.85 0.27
CA GLY A 64 35.56 -20.12 -0.99
C GLY A 64 35.06 -18.69 -0.78
N SER A 65 34.62 -18.05 -1.87
CA SER A 65 34.01 -16.71 -1.84
C SER A 65 32.56 -16.72 -1.36
N ASP A 66 31.80 -17.77 -1.69
CA ASP A 66 30.37 -17.93 -1.40
C ASP A 66 30.03 -19.38 -0.99
N SER A 67 31.04 -20.18 -0.68
CA SER A 67 30.90 -21.61 -0.39
C SER A 67 31.94 -22.07 0.62
N VAL A 68 31.64 -23.16 1.31
CA VAL A 68 32.55 -23.85 2.22
C VAL A 68 32.54 -25.34 1.93
N ASP A 69 33.72 -25.95 1.94
CA ASP A 69 33.84 -27.41 1.95
C ASP A 69 33.90 -27.85 3.41
N VAL A 70 32.89 -28.61 3.84
CA VAL A 70 32.76 -29.07 5.23
C VAL A 70 32.93 -30.56 5.28
N THR A 71 33.77 -31.01 6.20
CA THR A 71 34.06 -32.42 6.42
C THR A 71 33.49 -32.87 7.76
N TRP A 72 32.80 -34.01 7.77
CA TRP A 72 32.28 -34.62 8.99
C TRP A 72 32.34 -36.16 8.89
N ARG A 73 32.20 -36.82 10.03
CA ARG A 73 32.13 -38.27 10.11
C ARG A 73 30.66 -38.71 10.20
N SER A 74 30.23 -39.59 9.30
CA SER A 74 28.89 -40.19 9.32
C SER A 74 28.77 -41.21 10.47
N PRO A 75 27.54 -41.64 10.82
CA PRO A 75 27.31 -42.69 11.83
C PRO A 75 28.01 -44.01 11.48
N ASP A 76 28.25 -44.28 10.19
CA ASP A 76 28.95 -45.46 9.69
C ASP A 76 30.48 -45.34 9.83
N GLY A 77 30.99 -44.21 10.33
CA GLY A 77 32.40 -43.94 10.53
C GLY A 77 33.11 -43.38 9.29
N GLU A 78 32.43 -43.26 8.15
CA GLU A 78 32.99 -42.68 6.93
C GLU A 78 33.12 -41.16 7.04
N GLU A 79 34.26 -40.64 6.59
CA GLU A 79 34.50 -39.21 6.48
C GLU A 79 33.95 -38.71 5.14
N ARG A 80 33.11 -37.68 5.18
CA ARG A 80 32.43 -37.10 4.02
C ARG A 80 32.75 -35.62 3.95
N THR A 81 33.01 -35.13 2.74
CA THR A 81 33.27 -33.71 2.46
C THR A 81 32.28 -33.23 1.42
N VAL A 82 31.52 -32.17 1.73
CA VAL A 82 30.54 -31.57 0.82
C VAL A 82 30.77 -30.08 0.72
N SER A 83 30.64 -29.54 -0.49
CA SER A 83 30.66 -28.10 -0.75
C SER A 83 29.27 -27.52 -0.57
N VAL A 84 29.12 -26.56 0.34
CA VAL A 84 27.85 -25.91 0.67
C VAL A 84 27.93 -24.43 0.34
N ARG A 85 26.99 -23.93 -0.47
CA ARG A 85 26.87 -22.49 -0.76
C ARG A 85 26.27 -21.75 0.43
N LEU A 86 26.82 -20.58 0.74
CA LEU A 86 26.42 -19.74 1.87
C LEU A 86 25.82 -18.42 1.37
N ALA A 87 24.80 -17.94 2.08
CA ALA A 87 24.24 -16.59 1.90
C ALA A 87 24.98 -15.52 2.73
N ILE A 88 25.95 -15.94 3.55
CA ILE A 88 26.75 -15.09 4.42
C ILE A 88 28.23 -15.22 4.08
N ALA A 89 29.06 -14.32 4.61
CA ALA A 89 30.51 -14.41 4.49
C ALA A 89 30.99 -15.79 5.00
N PRO A 90 31.71 -16.57 4.17
CA PRO A 90 32.21 -17.88 4.57
C PRO A 90 33.11 -17.82 5.82
N PRO A 91 32.89 -18.69 6.82
CA PRO A 91 33.79 -18.80 7.97
C PRO A 91 35.16 -19.34 7.55
N PRO A 92 36.24 -19.00 8.29
CA PRO A 92 37.59 -19.47 7.96
C PRO A 92 37.71 -20.99 8.11
N ALA A 93 38.67 -21.58 7.40
CA ALA A 93 39.03 -22.99 7.57
C ALA A 93 39.43 -23.30 9.03
N GLY A 94 39.07 -24.49 9.50
CA GLY A 94 39.18 -24.92 10.90
C GLY A 94 37.97 -24.56 11.77
N THR A 95 37.00 -23.80 11.25
CA THR A 95 35.77 -23.50 11.99
C THR A 95 34.89 -24.75 12.10
N ARG A 96 34.45 -25.06 13.32
CA ARG A 96 33.48 -26.13 13.55
C ARG A 96 32.06 -25.64 13.27
N ALA A 97 31.29 -26.41 12.53
CA ALA A 97 29.91 -26.11 12.20
C ALA A 97 29.05 -27.36 12.33
N GLU A 98 27.79 -27.18 12.74
CA GLU A 98 26.80 -28.25 12.69
C GLU A 98 26.42 -28.53 11.24
N VAL A 99 26.52 -29.79 10.82
CA VAL A 99 26.15 -30.26 9.49
C VAL A 99 24.83 -31.01 9.59
N ALA A 100 23.85 -30.52 8.85
CA ALA A 100 22.55 -31.14 8.66
C ALA A 100 22.53 -31.88 7.33
N TYR A 101 22.36 -33.20 7.33
CA TYR A 101 22.48 -34.03 6.11
C TYR A 101 21.35 -35.07 6.00
N ASP A 102 21.12 -35.56 4.78
CA ASP A 102 20.23 -36.69 4.51
C ASP A 102 20.99 -38.02 4.75
N PRO A 103 20.55 -38.88 5.70
CA PRO A 103 21.17 -40.18 5.93
C PRO A 103 21.19 -41.10 4.70
N HIS A 104 20.21 -40.97 3.81
CA HIS A 104 20.11 -41.79 2.60
C HIS A 104 20.93 -41.22 1.44
N THR A 105 21.30 -39.94 1.50
CA THR A 105 22.13 -39.27 0.49
C THR A 105 23.06 -38.26 1.19
N PRO A 106 24.15 -38.72 1.84
CA PRO A 106 25.00 -37.86 2.66
C PRO A 106 25.68 -36.71 1.92
N GLU A 107 25.72 -36.76 0.58
CA GLU A 107 26.18 -35.66 -0.28
C GLU A 107 25.24 -34.44 -0.22
N HIS A 108 23.99 -34.66 0.17
CA HIS A 108 23.00 -33.61 0.39
C HIS A 108 23.08 -33.12 1.84
N ALA A 109 23.86 -32.06 2.05
CA ALA A 109 24.13 -31.50 3.37
C ALA A 109 24.08 -29.96 3.35
N VAL A 110 23.72 -29.38 4.50
CA VAL A 110 23.68 -27.93 4.71
C VAL A 110 24.32 -27.58 6.06
N VAL A 111 24.80 -26.35 6.18
CA VAL A 111 25.35 -25.78 7.40
C VAL A 111 24.64 -24.45 7.73
N PRO A 112 24.75 -23.92 8.96
CA PRO A 112 24.26 -22.59 9.28
C PRO A 112 24.75 -21.54 8.29
N GLY A 113 23.83 -20.70 7.81
CA GLY A 113 24.11 -19.70 6.77
C GLY A 113 24.03 -20.23 5.34
N ALA A 114 23.68 -21.51 5.13
CA ALA A 114 23.47 -22.05 3.79
C ALA A 114 22.42 -21.27 2.99
N GLU A 115 22.67 -21.14 1.68
CA GLU A 115 21.81 -20.39 0.76
C GLU A 115 20.37 -20.92 0.72
N VAL A 116 20.19 -22.24 0.84
CA VAL A 116 18.86 -22.87 0.89
C VAL A 116 18.08 -22.47 2.14
N LEU A 117 18.75 -22.38 3.30
CA LEU A 117 18.12 -21.94 4.55
C LEU A 117 17.73 -20.47 4.46
N ALA A 118 18.61 -19.63 3.90
CA ALA A 118 18.32 -18.21 3.66
C ALA A 118 17.20 -18.01 2.63
N SER A 119 17.10 -18.87 1.61
CA SER A 119 16.01 -18.84 0.61
C SER A 119 14.67 -19.22 1.24
N MET A 120 14.67 -20.23 2.11
CA MET A 120 13.49 -20.61 2.89
C MET A 120 13.04 -19.47 3.81
N ASP A 121 13.95 -18.85 4.56
CA ASP A 121 13.62 -17.73 5.46
C ASP A 121 13.08 -16.50 4.70
N ARG A 122 13.71 -16.13 3.59
CA ARG A 122 13.24 -15.05 2.70
C ARG A 122 11.86 -15.34 2.11
N GLY A 123 11.62 -16.59 1.69
CA GLY A 123 10.30 -17.03 1.21
C GLY A 123 9.21 -16.88 2.28
N ALA A 124 9.49 -17.31 3.51
CA ALA A 124 8.57 -17.15 4.64
C ALA A 124 8.34 -15.67 4.99
N SER A 125 9.40 -14.87 5.03
CA SER A 125 9.34 -13.43 5.30
C SER A 125 8.54 -12.67 4.24
N GLY A 126 8.69 -13.01 2.96
CA GLY A 126 7.89 -12.44 1.88
C GLY A 126 6.39 -12.76 2.01
N LEU A 127 6.04 -13.98 2.39
CA LEU A 127 4.65 -14.37 2.68
C LEU A 127 4.07 -13.60 3.87
N ALA A 128 4.80 -13.52 4.98
CA ALA A 128 4.37 -12.79 6.16
C ALA A 128 4.19 -11.28 5.87
N PHE A 129 5.15 -10.68 5.18
CA PHE A 129 5.10 -9.27 4.79
C PHE A 129 3.88 -8.94 3.93
N THR A 130 3.66 -9.69 2.85
CA THR A 130 2.50 -9.49 1.97
C THR A 130 1.17 -9.71 2.69
N ALA A 131 1.08 -10.71 3.58
CA ALA A 131 -0.11 -10.93 4.39
C ALA A 131 -0.42 -9.73 5.31
N VAL A 132 0.59 -9.15 5.96
CA VAL A 132 0.44 -7.96 6.82
C VAL A 132 -0.03 -6.75 6.02
N VAL A 133 0.56 -6.51 4.84
CA VAL A 133 0.15 -5.40 3.95
C VAL A 133 -1.31 -5.58 3.50
N CYS A 134 -1.67 -6.77 3.03
CA CYS A 134 -3.04 -7.11 2.63
C CYS A 134 -4.03 -6.88 3.78
N LEU A 135 -3.72 -7.39 4.98
CA LEU A 135 -4.57 -7.22 6.14
C LEU A 135 -4.75 -5.74 6.50
N GLY A 136 -3.67 -4.96 6.54
CA GLY A 136 -3.72 -3.53 6.83
C GLY A 136 -4.60 -2.76 5.84
N VAL A 137 -4.43 -3.04 4.54
CA VAL A 137 -5.24 -2.44 3.47
C VAL A 137 -6.71 -2.81 3.61
N LEU A 138 -7.02 -4.07 3.85
CA LEU A 138 -8.39 -4.56 4.00
C LEU A 138 -9.08 -3.98 5.24
N VAL A 139 -8.39 -3.94 6.39
CA VAL A 139 -8.91 -3.34 7.63
C VAL A 139 -9.24 -1.86 7.43
N VAL A 140 -8.34 -1.10 6.82
CA VAL A 140 -8.59 0.31 6.50
C VAL A 140 -9.74 0.44 5.50
N GLY A 141 -9.80 -0.40 4.47
CA GLY A 141 -10.88 -0.42 3.49
C GLY A 141 -12.26 -0.67 4.11
N VAL A 142 -12.37 -1.70 4.96
CA VAL A 142 -13.58 -2.03 5.71
C VAL A 142 -13.98 -0.89 6.64
N PHE A 143 -13.03 -0.32 7.38
CA PHE A 143 -13.29 0.83 8.25
C PHE A 143 -13.81 2.04 7.47
N ARG A 144 -13.22 2.35 6.31
CA ARG A 144 -13.71 3.44 5.44
C ARG A 144 -15.08 3.16 4.87
N LEU A 145 -15.34 1.94 4.42
CA LEU A 145 -16.65 1.56 3.90
C LEU A 145 -17.72 1.66 4.99
N ALA A 146 -17.42 1.18 6.20
CA ALA A 146 -18.31 1.27 7.35
C ALA A 146 -18.60 2.73 7.74
N THR A 147 -17.57 3.57 7.88
CA THR A 147 -17.72 4.99 8.23
C THR A 147 -18.52 5.75 7.17
N ARG A 148 -18.23 5.54 5.88
CA ARG A 148 -18.98 6.17 4.76
C ARG A 148 -20.42 5.70 4.66
N THR A 149 -20.68 4.42 4.93
CA THR A 149 -22.05 3.89 4.95
C THR A 149 -22.85 4.47 6.10
N ARG A 150 -22.23 4.66 7.28
CA ARG A 150 -22.86 5.35 8.42
C ARG A 150 -23.16 6.82 8.11
N LEU A 151 -22.25 7.53 7.44
CA LEU A 151 -22.47 8.93 7.04
C LEU A 151 -23.72 9.12 6.19
N ARG A 152 -24.00 8.18 5.27
CA ARG A 152 -25.19 8.25 4.41
C ARG A 152 -26.52 8.16 5.16
N ARG A 153 -26.51 7.63 6.39
CA ARG A 153 -27.70 7.51 7.24
C ARG A 153 -27.96 8.76 8.07
N ARG A 154 -27.07 9.76 8.02
CA ARG A 154 -27.21 11.01 8.77
C ARG A 154 -28.20 11.95 8.11
N SER A 155 -28.90 12.73 8.93
CA SER A 155 -29.87 13.70 8.46
C SER A 155 -29.19 14.79 7.64
N PRO A 156 -29.72 15.10 6.44
CA PRO A 156 -29.18 16.18 5.61
C PRO A 156 -29.46 17.54 6.26
N ARG A 157 -28.48 18.44 6.22
CA ARG A 157 -28.59 19.83 6.62
C ARG A 157 -28.11 20.73 5.50
N ARG A 158 -28.84 21.80 5.23
CA ARG A 158 -28.43 22.76 4.21
C ARG A 158 -27.35 23.68 4.77
N ALA A 159 -26.32 23.94 3.96
CA ALA A 159 -25.27 24.89 4.29
C ALA A 159 -24.77 25.55 3.00
N VAL A 160 -24.41 26.82 3.08
CA VAL A 160 -23.72 27.51 1.99
C VAL A 160 -22.23 27.27 2.15
N VAL A 161 -21.58 26.81 1.09
CA VAL A 161 -20.15 26.50 1.08
C VAL A 161 -19.44 27.12 -0.11
N ARG A 162 -18.14 27.35 0.07
CA ARG A 162 -17.19 27.69 -1.00
C ARG A 162 -16.25 26.53 -1.23
N ARG A 163 -15.94 26.26 -2.50
CA ARG A 163 -14.85 25.33 -2.83
C ARG A 163 -13.53 26.05 -2.69
N VAL A 164 -12.62 25.44 -1.97
CA VAL A 164 -11.23 25.89 -1.88
C VAL A 164 -10.31 24.73 -2.24
N ARG A 165 -9.39 24.95 -3.16
CA ARG A 165 -8.29 24.01 -3.41
C ARG A 165 -7.05 24.48 -2.66
N VAL A 166 -6.45 23.60 -1.89
CA VAL A 166 -5.22 23.89 -1.15
C VAL A 166 -4.11 22.95 -1.60
N GLN A 167 -3.00 23.54 -2.02
CA GLN A 167 -1.80 22.82 -2.44
C GLN A 167 -0.73 22.88 -1.35
N GLN A 168 -0.26 21.71 -0.92
CA GLN A 168 0.85 21.55 0.02
C GLN A 168 1.93 20.67 -0.64
N GLY A 169 3.00 21.31 -1.13
CA GLY A 169 4.03 20.64 -1.91
C GLY A 169 3.49 20.11 -3.24
N LEU A 170 3.69 18.83 -3.50
CA LEU A 170 3.22 18.14 -4.71
C LEU A 170 1.76 17.66 -4.62
N MET A 171 1.13 17.77 -3.45
CA MET A 171 -0.25 17.31 -3.25
C MET A 171 -1.20 18.49 -3.22
N ALA A 172 -2.30 18.38 -3.96
CA ALA A 172 -3.43 19.29 -3.86
C ALA A 172 -4.66 18.56 -3.32
N ARG A 173 -5.48 19.29 -2.56
CA ARG A 173 -6.68 18.76 -1.92
C ARG A 173 -7.83 19.77 -2.02
N SER A 174 -9.02 19.27 -2.28
CA SER A 174 -10.25 20.07 -2.25
C SER A 174 -10.86 20.10 -0.85
N TRP A 175 -11.33 21.29 -0.48
CA TRP A 175 -12.00 21.61 0.76
C TRP A 175 -13.31 22.34 0.47
N LEU A 176 -14.30 22.13 1.33
CA LEU A 176 -15.50 22.95 1.40
C LEU A 176 -15.39 23.83 2.65
N GLU A 177 -15.40 25.13 2.43
CA GLU A 177 -15.42 26.15 3.47
C GLU A 177 -16.88 26.54 3.73
N THR A 178 -17.38 26.37 4.95
CA THR A 178 -18.74 26.79 5.29
C THR A 178 -18.81 28.30 5.49
N GLU A 179 -19.82 28.96 4.92
CA GLU A 179 -20.05 30.39 5.17
C GLU A 179 -20.71 30.68 6.53
N SER A 180 -21.22 29.66 7.21
CA SER A 180 -21.80 29.81 8.55
C SER A 180 -20.72 30.06 9.61
N GLU A 181 -21.00 30.95 10.56
CA GLU A 181 -20.19 31.10 11.76
C GLU A 181 -20.58 30.07 12.83
N PRO A 182 -19.61 29.39 13.48
CA PRO A 182 -18.18 29.46 13.23
C PRO A 182 -17.78 28.68 11.96
N GLN A 183 -16.87 29.26 11.17
CA GLN A 183 -16.38 28.65 9.92
C GLN A 183 -15.81 27.23 10.14
N ARG A 184 -16.08 26.34 9.20
CA ARG A 184 -15.59 24.95 9.18
C ARG A 184 -15.06 24.58 7.81
N TRP A 185 -14.01 23.77 7.85
CA TRP A 185 -13.27 23.30 6.69
C TRP A 185 -13.48 21.79 6.56
N ILE A 186 -14.19 21.38 5.51
CA ILE A 186 -14.57 20.00 5.26
C ILE A 186 -13.72 19.47 4.10
N PRO A 187 -12.73 18.60 4.36
CA PRO A 187 -11.92 18.05 3.29
C PRO A 187 -12.69 16.98 2.52
N VAL A 188 -12.76 17.10 1.20
CA VAL A 188 -13.50 16.18 0.33
C VAL A 188 -12.57 15.43 -0.61
N CYS A 189 -12.97 14.23 -1.04
CA CYS A 189 -12.30 13.54 -2.14
C CYS A 189 -12.66 14.25 -3.46
N PHE A 190 -11.71 14.29 -4.39
CA PHE A 190 -11.97 14.90 -5.69
C PHE A 190 -13.10 14.18 -6.46
N ASP A 191 -14.04 14.99 -6.92
CA ASP A 191 -15.14 14.64 -7.82
C ASP A 191 -15.23 15.73 -8.91
N PRO A 192 -15.46 15.39 -10.19
CA PRO A 192 -15.56 16.38 -11.26
C PRO A 192 -16.64 17.45 -11.02
N ALA A 193 -17.70 17.13 -10.27
CA ALA A 193 -18.75 18.09 -9.90
C ALA A 193 -18.21 19.27 -9.09
N LEU A 194 -17.06 19.11 -8.41
CA LEU A 194 -16.40 20.21 -7.72
C LEU A 194 -15.87 21.28 -8.68
N VAL A 195 -15.46 20.89 -9.90
CA VAL A 195 -14.89 21.82 -10.91
C VAL A 195 -15.96 22.72 -11.50
N THR A 196 -17.19 22.23 -11.58
CA THR A 196 -18.35 22.94 -12.10
C THR A 196 -19.14 23.67 -11.02
N MET A 197 -18.77 23.50 -9.75
CA MET A 197 -19.51 24.09 -8.64
C MET A 197 -19.24 25.60 -8.55
N PRO A 198 -20.27 26.46 -8.64
CA PRO A 198 -20.10 27.88 -8.40
C PRO A 198 -19.75 28.16 -6.93
N SER A 199 -19.11 29.30 -6.66
CA SER A 199 -18.70 29.67 -5.30
C SER A 199 -19.27 31.04 -4.95
N PRO A 200 -20.21 31.16 -3.98
CA PRO A 200 -20.73 30.12 -3.08
C PRO A 200 -21.87 29.26 -3.68
N THR A 201 -22.11 28.09 -3.10
CA THR A 201 -23.21 27.18 -3.46
C THR A 201 -23.90 26.61 -2.20
N GLU A 202 -25.22 26.48 -2.22
CA GLU A 202 -25.97 25.74 -1.20
C GLU A 202 -25.84 24.23 -1.43
N VAL A 203 -25.40 23.51 -0.40
CA VAL A 203 -25.19 22.05 -0.43
C VAL A 203 -25.92 21.37 0.72
N SER A 204 -26.22 20.07 0.54
CA SER A 204 -26.77 19.25 1.63
C SER A 204 -25.64 18.49 2.33
N LEU A 205 -25.30 18.88 3.54
CA LEU A 205 -24.34 18.21 4.41
C LEU A 205 -24.96 17.02 5.12
N LEU A 206 -24.29 15.86 5.08
CA LEU A 206 -24.68 14.64 5.79
C LEU A 206 -23.89 14.57 7.10
N GLY A 207 -24.48 15.11 8.17
CA GLY A 207 -23.83 15.35 9.47
C GLY A 207 -23.73 16.83 9.80
N ASP A 208 -23.24 17.12 11.00
CA ASP A 208 -23.09 18.48 11.52
C ASP A 208 -21.60 18.87 11.57
N PRO A 209 -21.10 19.80 10.74
CA PRO A 209 -19.69 20.18 10.73
C PRO A 209 -19.20 20.81 12.05
N LEU A 210 -20.10 21.20 12.96
CA LEU A 210 -19.74 21.69 14.28
C LEU A 210 -19.53 20.58 15.32
N ARG A 211 -20.12 19.40 15.11
CA ARG A 211 -20.13 18.29 16.09
C ARG A 211 -19.47 17.02 15.56
N ASP A 212 -19.60 16.78 14.27
CA ASP A 212 -19.17 15.56 13.63
C ASP A 212 -17.76 15.67 13.06
N ARG A 213 -16.94 14.66 13.37
CA ARG A 213 -15.59 14.56 12.81
C ARG A 213 -15.58 14.38 11.29
N LEU A 214 -16.57 13.69 10.73
CA LEU A 214 -16.68 13.44 9.28
C LEU A 214 -18.02 13.95 8.78
N VAL A 215 -18.00 14.69 7.67
CA VAL A 215 -19.19 15.21 7.01
C VAL A 215 -19.04 14.97 5.51
N ALA A 216 -20.06 14.38 4.89
CA ALA A 216 -20.16 14.30 3.44
C ALA A 216 -21.03 15.44 2.92
N ALA A 217 -20.85 15.86 1.67
CA ALA A 217 -21.67 16.89 1.05
C ALA A 217 -22.35 16.33 -0.20
N ARG A 218 -23.59 16.74 -0.45
CA ARG A 218 -24.31 16.46 -1.69
C ARG A 218 -24.49 17.75 -2.47
N VAL A 219 -24.04 17.75 -3.72
CA VAL A 219 -24.10 18.87 -4.67
C VAL A 219 -24.81 18.37 -5.92
N GLY A 220 -26.06 18.81 -6.12
CA GLY A 220 -26.95 18.16 -7.09
C GLY A 220 -27.05 16.66 -6.83
N ASP A 221 -26.74 15.86 -7.85
CA ASP A 221 -26.72 14.39 -7.76
C ASP A 221 -25.38 13.81 -7.26
N ALA A 222 -24.34 14.64 -7.14
CA ALA A 222 -23.01 14.18 -6.74
C ALA A 222 -22.88 14.07 -5.21
N LEU A 223 -22.38 12.92 -4.74
CA LEU A 223 -22.02 12.70 -3.33
C LEU A 223 -20.51 12.87 -3.14
N LEU A 224 -20.13 13.97 -2.50
CA LEU A 224 -18.77 14.28 -2.11
C LEU A 224 -18.44 13.60 -0.78
N LEU A 225 -17.64 12.54 -0.84
CA LEU A 225 -17.18 11.84 0.35
C LEU A 225 -16.04 12.59 1.04
N PRO A 226 -15.98 12.58 2.39
CA PRO A 226 -14.89 13.20 3.10
C PRO A 226 -13.59 12.46 2.81
N SER A 227 -12.52 13.22 2.60
CA SER A 227 -11.15 12.69 2.54
C SER A 227 -10.47 12.71 3.91
N GLY A 228 -11.07 13.34 4.92
CA GLY A 228 -10.49 13.48 6.27
C GLY A 228 -11.44 14.16 7.25
N PRO A 229 -10.96 14.48 8.47
CA PRO A 229 -11.78 15.11 9.49
C PRO A 229 -12.08 16.58 9.18
N VAL A 230 -13.24 17.06 9.61
CA VAL A 230 -13.60 18.49 9.60
C VAL A 230 -12.65 19.25 10.53
N THR A 231 -12.18 20.43 10.10
CA THR A 231 -11.28 21.28 10.87
C THR A 231 -11.87 22.67 11.10
N ALA A 232 -11.59 23.27 12.26
CA ALA A 232 -11.95 24.66 12.55
C ALA A 232 -10.91 25.66 12.04
N ARG A 233 -9.70 25.18 11.73
CA ARG A 233 -8.60 26.00 11.22
C ARG A 233 -8.51 25.88 9.71
N GLU A 234 -8.15 26.99 9.06
CA GLU A 234 -7.83 27.01 7.64
C GLU A 234 -6.67 26.03 7.34
N PRO A 235 -6.82 25.18 6.30
CA PRO A 235 -5.77 24.27 5.89
C PRO A 235 -4.51 25.01 5.43
N ARG A 236 -3.34 24.52 5.87
CA ARG A 236 -2.04 25.07 5.47
C ARG A 236 -1.74 24.78 4.00
N GLY A 237 -1.24 25.77 3.27
CA GLY A 237 -0.77 25.62 1.89
C GLY A 237 -1.16 26.81 1.01
N ARG A 238 -0.85 26.70 -0.29
CA ARG A 238 -1.26 27.70 -1.28
C ARG A 238 -2.74 27.49 -1.58
N ARG A 239 -3.54 28.51 -1.30
CA ARG A 239 -4.98 28.56 -1.58
C ARG A 239 -5.26 28.93 -3.04
N SER A 240 -6.26 28.30 -3.62
CA SER A 240 -6.80 28.64 -4.93
C SER A 240 -8.32 28.58 -4.84
N ASP A 241 -8.96 29.74 -4.96
CA ASP A 241 -10.40 29.89 -4.94
C ASP A 241 -10.99 29.73 -6.34
N PHE A 242 -12.23 29.26 -6.39
CA PHE A 242 -12.95 29.06 -7.65
C PHE A 242 -13.76 30.31 -8.03
N PRO A 243 -13.96 30.54 -9.35
CA PRO A 243 -14.70 31.69 -9.83
C PRO A 243 -16.14 31.70 -9.30
N SER A 244 -16.65 32.91 -9.03
CA SER A 244 -18.00 33.12 -8.52
C SER A 244 -19.09 32.99 -9.58
N ARG A 245 -18.71 32.99 -10.87
CA ARG A 245 -19.60 32.75 -12.00
C ARG A 245 -19.34 31.36 -12.61
N PRO A 246 -20.39 30.69 -13.14
CA PRO A 246 -20.21 29.53 -13.99
C PRO A 246 -19.23 29.88 -15.11
N ASP A 247 -18.19 29.07 -15.27
CA ASP A 247 -17.21 29.21 -16.34
C ASP A 247 -17.66 28.31 -17.51
N ASP A 248 -17.74 28.88 -18.71
CA ASP A 248 -18.19 28.16 -19.92
C ASP A 248 -17.27 26.95 -20.21
N ASP A 249 -15.98 27.05 -19.83
CA ASP A 249 -15.00 25.97 -19.98
C ASP A 249 -14.98 24.99 -18.80
N ALA A 250 -15.80 25.19 -17.76
CA ALA A 250 -15.78 24.38 -16.54
C ALA A 250 -16.05 22.89 -16.82
N THR A 251 -16.94 22.59 -17.77
CA THR A 251 -17.27 21.21 -18.17
C THR A 251 -16.07 20.52 -18.84
N ALA A 252 -15.37 21.23 -19.73
CA ALA A 252 -14.17 20.71 -20.37
C ALA A 252 -13.03 20.49 -19.36
N ARG A 253 -12.82 21.44 -18.43
CA ARG A 253 -11.85 21.31 -17.32
C ARG A 253 -12.21 20.15 -16.39
N ALA A 254 -13.49 19.96 -16.07
CA ALA A 254 -13.98 18.84 -15.26
C ALA A 254 -13.70 17.50 -15.93
N ALA A 255 -13.97 17.37 -17.23
CA ALA A 255 -13.67 16.18 -18.02
C ALA A 255 -12.16 15.90 -18.07
N GLY A 256 -11.33 16.94 -18.26
CA GLY A 256 -9.88 16.83 -18.21
C GLY A 256 -9.34 16.39 -16.85
N ALA A 257 -9.89 16.94 -15.76
CA ALA A 257 -9.54 16.57 -14.39
C ALA A 257 -10.02 15.16 -14.00
N ALA A 258 -11.11 14.68 -14.61
CA ALA A 258 -11.60 13.32 -14.40
C ALA A 258 -10.70 12.24 -15.02
N ARG A 259 -9.81 12.58 -15.95
CA ARG A 259 -8.93 11.63 -16.65
C ARG A 259 -8.03 10.88 -15.67
N PHE A 260 -8.04 9.55 -15.78
CA PHE A 260 -7.23 8.66 -14.96
C PHE A 260 -5.73 9.00 -15.02
N THR A 261 -5.22 9.36 -16.20
CA THR A 261 -3.82 9.75 -16.39
C THR A 261 -3.44 11.00 -15.59
N ARG A 262 -4.34 11.98 -15.47
CA ARG A 262 -4.09 13.19 -14.65
C ARG A 262 -4.10 12.87 -13.17
N GLN A 263 -5.00 11.98 -12.73
CA GLN A 263 -5.00 11.46 -11.37
C GLN A 263 -3.69 10.72 -11.05
N LEU A 264 -3.25 9.81 -11.93
CA LEU A 264 -1.99 9.08 -11.76
C LEU A 264 -0.78 10.02 -11.65
N ARG A 265 -0.71 11.09 -12.45
CA ARG A 265 0.38 12.08 -12.36
C ARG A 265 0.46 12.76 -10.99
N VAL A 266 -0.70 13.07 -10.39
CA VAL A 266 -0.75 13.69 -9.05
C VAL A 266 -0.40 12.65 -7.98
N ASP A 267 -0.91 11.43 -8.12
CA ASP A 267 -0.67 10.35 -7.17
C ASP A 267 0.80 9.84 -7.25
N ALA A 268 1.48 10.02 -8.38
CA ALA A 268 2.86 9.61 -8.61
C ALA A 268 3.86 10.23 -7.62
N ALA A 269 3.55 11.39 -7.02
CA ALA A 269 4.38 12.00 -5.98
C ALA A 269 4.62 11.04 -4.78
N LEU A 270 3.69 10.12 -4.50
CA LEU A 270 3.84 9.10 -3.46
C LEU A 270 4.52 7.81 -3.93
N VAL A 271 4.75 7.67 -5.23
CA VAL A 271 5.43 6.53 -5.84
C VAL A 271 6.95 6.76 -5.94
N VAL A 272 7.37 8.03 -6.08
CA VAL A 272 8.79 8.43 -6.18
C VAL A 272 9.71 7.76 -5.14
N PRO A 273 9.37 7.67 -3.83
CA PRO A 273 10.28 7.05 -2.86
C PRO A 273 10.33 5.52 -2.94
N ALA A 274 9.45 4.86 -3.70
CA ALA A 274 9.32 3.41 -3.69
C ALA A 274 10.62 2.65 -4.08
N PRO A 275 11.40 3.05 -5.10
CA PRO A 275 12.66 2.40 -5.43
C PRO A 275 13.72 2.52 -4.32
N LEU A 276 13.72 3.64 -3.59
CA LEU A 276 14.64 3.85 -2.47
C LEU A 276 14.26 2.98 -1.27
N ILE A 277 12.96 2.86 -0.99
CA ILE A 277 12.44 1.94 0.04
C ILE A 277 12.78 0.49 -0.34
N GLY A 278 12.57 0.11 -1.60
CA GLY A 278 12.92 -1.21 -2.09
C GLY A 278 14.42 -1.50 -2.02
N LEU A 279 15.27 -0.50 -2.27
CA LEU A 279 16.73 -0.65 -2.19
C LEU A 279 17.19 -0.85 -0.76
N PHE A 280 16.64 -0.05 0.16
CA PHE A 280 16.89 -0.21 1.59
C PHE A 280 16.47 -1.61 2.07
N TRP A 281 15.31 -2.10 1.63
CA TRP A 281 14.85 -3.44 2.00
C TRP A 281 15.73 -4.55 1.44
N ALA A 282 16.08 -4.48 0.15
CA ALA A 282 16.97 -5.45 -0.49
C ALA A 282 18.34 -5.49 0.19
N TYR A 283 18.87 -4.34 0.62
CA TYR A 283 20.12 -4.27 1.37
C TYR A 283 20.01 -4.99 2.74
N LEU A 284 18.93 -4.75 3.50
CA LEU A 284 18.73 -5.38 4.80
C LEU A 284 18.53 -6.90 4.70
N ASP A 285 17.83 -7.36 3.67
CA ASP A 285 17.52 -8.77 3.45
C ASP A 285 18.67 -9.55 2.77
N GLY A 286 19.76 -8.88 2.40
CA GLY A 286 20.80 -9.46 1.53
C GLY A 286 20.25 -9.88 0.16
N GLY A 287 19.13 -9.28 -0.25
CA GLY A 287 18.39 -9.60 -1.45
C GLY A 287 18.95 -8.93 -2.70
N GLY A 288 18.86 -9.62 -3.84
CA GLY A 288 19.24 -9.07 -5.13
C GLY A 288 18.17 -8.19 -5.79
N VAL A 289 18.31 -8.00 -7.10
CA VAL A 289 17.41 -7.18 -7.93
C VAL A 289 15.95 -7.64 -7.84
N VAL A 290 15.67 -8.93 -7.65
CA VAL A 290 14.32 -9.46 -7.51
C VAL A 290 13.64 -8.95 -6.24
N VAL A 291 14.33 -9.00 -5.10
CA VAL A 291 13.81 -8.50 -3.81
C VAL A 291 13.59 -6.99 -3.88
N TRP A 292 14.56 -6.27 -4.46
CA TRP A 292 14.43 -4.84 -4.72
C TRP A 292 13.18 -4.50 -5.55
N ALA A 293 12.98 -5.20 -6.67
CA ALA A 293 11.85 -4.96 -7.56
C ALA A 293 10.51 -5.26 -6.87
N ALA A 294 10.42 -6.39 -6.14
CA ALA A 294 9.23 -6.77 -5.38
C ALA A 294 8.88 -5.72 -4.30
N ALA A 295 9.85 -5.33 -3.48
CA ALA A 295 9.67 -4.34 -2.43
C ALA A 295 9.31 -2.96 -2.99
N SER A 296 9.92 -2.56 -4.12
CA SER A 296 9.58 -1.33 -4.84
C SER A 296 8.16 -1.35 -5.38
N ALA A 297 7.74 -2.47 -5.98
CA ALA A 297 6.39 -2.63 -6.52
C ALA A 297 5.32 -2.55 -5.43
N VAL A 298 5.52 -3.24 -4.30
CA VAL A 298 4.60 -3.16 -3.15
C VAL A 298 4.55 -1.73 -2.61
N SER A 299 5.71 -1.09 -2.42
CA SER A 299 5.79 0.30 -1.92
C SER A 299 5.10 1.30 -2.85
N ALA A 300 5.26 1.15 -4.17
CA ALA A 300 4.59 1.97 -5.17
C ALA A 300 3.07 1.79 -5.13
N ALA A 301 2.60 0.54 -5.07
CA ALA A 301 1.18 0.24 -4.97
C ALA A 301 0.57 0.82 -3.68
N VAL A 302 1.26 0.68 -2.54
CA VAL A 302 0.85 1.28 -1.26
C VAL A 302 0.85 2.82 -1.34
N GLY A 303 1.81 3.43 -2.02
CA GLY A 303 1.84 4.87 -2.27
C GLY A 303 0.62 5.37 -3.04
N LEU A 304 0.25 4.70 -4.14
CA LEU A 304 -0.97 5.00 -4.90
C LEU A 304 -2.24 4.78 -4.07
N TRP A 305 -2.28 3.69 -3.30
CA TRP A 305 -3.36 3.43 -2.37
C TRP A 305 -3.49 4.52 -1.32
N TRP A 306 -2.38 5.01 -0.76
CA TRP A 306 -2.36 6.11 0.19
C TRP A 306 -2.81 7.44 -0.43
N ALA A 307 -2.44 7.72 -1.69
CA ALA A 307 -2.99 8.87 -2.43
C ALA A 307 -4.51 8.80 -2.54
N SER A 308 -5.06 7.61 -2.83
CA SER A 308 -6.52 7.38 -2.88
C SER A 308 -7.20 7.61 -1.51
N LEU A 309 -6.48 7.39 -0.41
CA LEU A 309 -6.97 7.70 0.94
C LEU A 309 -7.13 9.20 1.13
N ARG A 310 -6.09 9.95 0.75
CA ARG A 310 -6.01 11.41 0.90
C ARG A 310 -6.97 12.17 -0.03
N GLY A 311 -7.43 11.55 -1.10
CA GLY A 311 -8.40 12.13 -2.02
C GLY A 311 -7.82 13.30 -2.82
N ALA A 312 -6.62 13.11 -3.36
CA ALA A 312 -5.88 14.14 -4.11
C ALA A 312 -6.71 14.74 -5.25
N ASP A 313 -6.53 16.05 -5.47
CA ASP A 313 -7.25 16.85 -6.45
C ASP A 313 -6.40 17.12 -7.70
N PRO A 314 -6.67 16.44 -8.82
CA PRO A 314 -5.95 16.62 -10.06
C PRO A 314 -6.36 17.87 -10.83
N SER A 315 -7.39 18.64 -10.40
CA SER A 315 -7.93 19.77 -11.18
C SER A 315 -6.98 20.95 -11.36
#